data_AF-A0A960TCM9-F1
#
_entry.id   AF-A0A960TCM9-F1
#
_cell.length_a   1.000
_cell.length_b   1.000
_cell.length_c   1.000
_cell.angle_alpha   90.00
_cell.angle_beta   90.00
_cell.angle_gamma   90.00
#
_symmetry.space_group_name_H-M   'P 1'
#
loop_
_entity.id
_entity.type
_entity.pdbx_description
1 polymer ?
#
loop_
_entity_poly.entity_id
_entity_poly.type
_entity_poly.pdbx_seq_one_letter_code
_entity_poly.pdbx_strand_id
1 'polypeptide(L)'
;MKVLVPLADGFEEMEGIIIIDVLRRAGLEVRTASLKPGEVLASRKTRHLADTTIDAVRKETFDAVVLPGGAEGARNLAADAHLAEILQDMKTRDRII
;
A
#
# COMPACT_ATOMS: atom_id res chain seq x y z
N MET A 1 -5.47 -11.71 -10.01
CA MET A 1 -4.85 -11.52 -8.69
C MET A 1 -4.87 -10.04 -8.38
N LYS A 2 -5.42 -9.67 -7.23
CA LYS A 2 -5.58 -8.30 -6.78
C LYS A 2 -4.57 -7.98 -5.69
N VAL A 3 -3.74 -6.97 -5.91
CA VAL A 3 -2.63 -6.60 -5.03
C VAL A 3 -2.87 -5.22 -4.44
N LEU A 4 -2.75 -5.10 -3.11
CA LEU A 4 -2.77 -3.82 -2.41
C LEU A 4 -1.34 -3.31 -2.21
N VAL A 5 -1.09 -2.06 -2.56
CA VAL A 5 0.15 -1.34 -2.20
C VAL A 5 -0.22 -0.09 -1.41
N PRO A 6 -0.20 -0.14 -0.06
CA PRO A 6 -0.52 1.02 0.75
C PRO A 6 0.63 2.04 0.71
N LEU A 7 0.28 3.32 0.55
CA LEU A 7 1.22 4.43 0.48
C LEU A 7 1.00 5.37 1.68
N ALA A 8 2.05 5.57 2.45
CA ALA A 8 2.06 6.47 3.60
C ALA A 8 3.08 7.59 3.39
N ASP A 9 2.87 8.74 4.04
CA ASP A 9 3.89 9.78 4.02
C ASP A 9 5.22 9.20 4.54
N GLY A 10 6.31 9.50 3.83
CA GLY A 10 7.64 8.98 4.12
C GLY A 10 7.94 7.57 3.61
N PHE A 11 7.08 6.98 2.75
CA PHE A 11 7.41 5.73 2.06
C PHE A 11 8.62 5.89 1.11
N GLU A 12 9.35 4.82 0.86
CA GLU A 12 10.46 4.81 -0.12
C GLU A 12 9.90 4.77 -1.54
N GLU A 13 10.05 5.86 -2.29
CA GLU A 13 9.42 6.01 -3.60
C GLU A 13 9.98 5.09 -4.69
N MET A 14 11.26 4.74 -4.66
CA MET A 14 11.83 3.86 -5.69
C MET A 14 11.26 2.45 -5.53
N GLU A 15 11.28 1.88 -4.33
CA GLU A 15 10.70 0.57 -4.03
C GLU A 15 9.21 0.53 -4.34
N GLY A 16 8.44 1.50 -3.83
CA GLY A 16 6.99 1.54 -4.00
C GLY A 16 6.58 1.67 -5.47
N ILE A 17 7.19 2.58 -6.22
CA ILE A 17 6.83 2.80 -7.62
C ILE A 17 7.32 1.67 -8.53
N ILE A 18 8.51 1.13 -8.30
CA ILE A 18 9.03 0.00 -9.08
C ILE A 18 8.10 -1.21 -8.94
N ILE A 19 7.68 -1.56 -7.71
CA ILE A 19 6.82 -2.74 -7.55
C ILE A 19 5.44 -2.54 -8.16
N ILE A 20 4.86 -1.33 -8.05
CA ILE A 20 3.60 -0.98 -8.71
C ILE A 20 3.72 -1.17 -10.23
N ASP A 21 4.77 -0.63 -10.85
CA ASP A 21 5.00 -0.73 -12.30
C ASP A 21 5.18 -2.19 -12.74
N VAL A 22 6.04 -2.95 -12.06
CA VAL A 22 6.33 -4.36 -12.38
C VAL A 22 5.06 -5.22 -12.29
N LEU A 23 4.30 -5.09 -11.20
CA LEU A 23 3.08 -5.87 -11.01
C LEU A 23 2.00 -5.52 -12.05
N ARG A 24 1.86 -4.23 -12.39
CA ARG A 24 0.94 -3.79 -13.47
C ARG A 24 1.39 -4.33 -14.83
N ARG A 25 2.68 -4.32 -15.16
CA ARG A 25 3.22 -4.91 -16.40
C ARG A 25 3.01 -6.43 -16.48
N ALA A 26 2.96 -7.10 -15.34
CA ALA A 26 2.60 -8.51 -15.25
C ALA A 26 1.09 -8.78 -15.41
N GLY A 27 0.27 -7.75 -15.65
CA GLY A 27 -1.17 -7.86 -15.85
C GLY A 27 -1.98 -8.03 -14.56
N LEU A 28 -1.39 -7.70 -13.41
CA LEU A 28 -2.06 -7.81 -12.11
C LEU A 28 -2.89 -6.56 -11.81
N GLU A 29 -4.00 -6.74 -11.10
CA GLU A 29 -4.82 -5.62 -10.62
C GLU A 29 -4.15 -5.01 -9.38
N VAL A 30 -3.39 -3.94 -9.58
CA VAL A 30 -2.69 -3.23 -8.49
C VAL A 30 -3.50 -2.04 -8.03
N ARG A 31 -3.90 -2.05 -6.76
CA ARG A 31 -4.60 -0.98 -6.07
C ARG A 31 -3.62 -0.26 -5.14
N THR A 32 -3.30 0.99 -5.43
CA THR A 32 -2.58 1.85 -4.49
C THR A 32 -3.57 2.53 -3.55
N ALA A 33 -3.29 2.52 -2.24
CA ALA A 33 -4.18 3.10 -1.24
C ALA A 33 -3.43 4.00 -0.27
N SER A 34 -3.78 5.29 -0.19
CA SER A 34 -3.15 6.21 0.74
C SER A 34 -3.78 6.13 2.14
N LEU A 35 -3.00 6.39 3.19
CA LEU A 35 -3.53 6.48 4.55
C LEU A 35 -4.36 7.76 4.80
N LYS A 36 -4.19 8.77 3.94
CA LYS A 36 -4.92 10.04 4.00
C LYS A 36 -5.41 10.47 2.62
N PRO A 37 -6.46 11.30 2.53
CA PRO A 37 -6.86 11.92 1.27
C PRO A 37 -5.75 12.80 0.67
N GLY A 38 -5.74 12.91 -0.66
CA GLY A 38 -4.82 13.77 -1.40
C GLY A 38 -3.44 13.16 -1.61
N GLU A 39 -2.45 14.03 -1.81
CA GLU A 39 -1.07 13.64 -2.14
C GLU A 39 -0.35 12.99 -0.95
N VAL A 40 0.42 11.95 -1.23
CA VAL A 40 1.38 11.33 -0.32
C VAL A 40 2.77 11.90 -0.61
N LEU A 41 3.45 12.38 0.42
CA LEU A 41 4.81 12.90 0.32
C LEU A 41 5.82 11.79 0.65
N ALA A 42 6.56 11.30 -0.32
CA ALA A 42 7.53 10.22 -0.13
C ALA A 42 8.80 10.66 0.60
N SER A 43 9.68 9.70 0.90
CA SER A 43 10.90 9.89 1.70
C SER A 43 11.85 10.94 1.12
N ARG A 44 11.99 11.01 -0.21
CA ARG A 44 12.79 12.02 -0.94
C ARG A 44 11.95 13.13 -1.55
N LYS A 45 10.77 13.37 -0.96
CA LYS A 45 9.89 14.53 -1.21
C LYS A 45 9.25 14.57 -2.59
N THR A 46 9.25 13.44 -3.31
CA THR A 46 8.35 13.25 -4.45
C THR A 46 6.89 13.17 -3.96
N ARG A 47 5.95 13.66 -4.78
CA ARG A 47 4.51 13.69 -4.46
C ARG A 47 3.79 12.67 -5.31
N HIS A 48 2.96 11.84 -4.68
CA HIS A 48 2.25 10.75 -5.34
C HIS A 48 0.76 10.80 -5.02
N LEU A 49 -0.07 10.43 -5.99
CA LEU A 49 -1.50 10.22 -5.79
C LEU A 49 -1.77 8.72 -5.81
N ALA A 50 -2.39 8.22 -4.76
CA ALA A 50 -2.91 6.86 -4.74
C ALA A 50 -4.23 6.77 -5.51
N ASP A 51 -4.58 5.58 -5.97
CA ASP A 51 -5.83 5.33 -6.68
C ASP A 51 -7.05 5.50 -5.75
N THR A 52 -6.86 5.40 -4.43
CA THR A 52 -7.88 5.49 -3.37
C THR A 52 -7.25 5.68 -1.98
N THR A 53 -8.06 5.67 -0.93
CA THR A 53 -7.64 5.61 0.46
C THR A 53 -7.78 4.21 1.06
N ILE A 54 -7.04 3.94 2.14
CA ILE A 54 -7.11 2.68 2.89
C ILE A 54 -8.51 2.44 3.48
N ASP A 55 -9.17 3.50 3.97
CA ASP A 55 -10.52 3.45 4.54
C ASP A 55 -11.56 2.97 3.51
N ALA A 56 -11.42 3.41 2.25
CA ALA A 56 -12.34 3.04 1.17
C ALA A 56 -12.22 1.56 0.77
N VAL A 57 -11.03 0.96 0.93
CA VAL A 57 -10.76 -0.43 0.53
C VAL A 57 -10.74 -1.41 1.70
N ARG A 58 -10.97 -0.96 2.93
CA ARG A 58 -10.85 -1.79 4.15
C ARG A 58 -11.72 -3.06 4.17
N LYS A 59 -12.79 -3.07 3.38
CA LYS A 59 -13.71 -4.23 3.24
C LYS A 59 -13.46 -5.05 1.97
N GLU A 60 -12.52 -4.63 1.14
CA GLU A 60 -12.13 -5.38 -0.05
C GLU A 60 -11.21 -6.54 0.33
N THR A 61 -11.21 -7.59 -0.47
CA THR A 61 -10.31 -8.73 -0.32
C THR A 61 -9.15 -8.62 -1.30
N PHE A 62 -7.94 -8.88 -0.83
CA PHE A 62 -6.74 -8.89 -1.64
C PHE A 62 -6.11 -10.28 -1.66
N ASP A 63 -5.41 -10.60 -2.76
CA ASP A 63 -4.64 -11.83 -2.90
C ASP A 63 -3.21 -11.64 -2.39
N ALA A 64 -2.70 -10.41 -2.46
CA ALA A 64 -1.41 -10.01 -1.91
C ALA A 64 -1.44 -8.57 -1.38
N VAL A 65 -0.63 -8.28 -0.36
CA VAL A 65 -0.26 -6.93 0.05
C VAL A 65 1.24 -6.79 -0.16
N VAL A 66 1.72 -5.64 -0.62
CA VAL A 66 3.16 -5.33 -0.64
C VAL A 66 3.39 -4.05 0.13
N LEU A 67 4.27 -4.08 1.13
CA LEU A 67 4.59 -2.94 1.98
C LEU A 67 5.90 -2.29 1.52
N PRO A 68 5.86 -1.08 0.91
CA PRO A 68 7.09 -0.36 0.57
C PRO A 68 7.88 0.02 1.84
N GLY A 69 9.20 0.14 1.70
CA GLY A 69 10.07 0.58 2.77
C GLY A 69 9.94 2.07 3.12
N GLY A 70 10.99 2.59 3.76
CA GLY A 70 11.07 3.94 4.28
C GLY A 70 10.69 4.00 5.76
N ALA A 71 11.59 4.46 6.61
CA ALA A 71 11.42 4.38 8.08
C ALA A 71 10.22 5.18 8.61
N GLU A 72 9.91 6.32 8.00
CA GLU A 72 8.71 7.10 8.34
C GLU A 72 7.45 6.44 7.77
N GLY A 73 7.47 6.04 6.50
CA GLY A 73 6.35 5.32 5.86
C GLY A 73 5.97 4.06 6.61
N ALA A 74 6.95 3.21 6.96
CA ALA A 74 6.72 1.98 7.72
C ALA A 74 6.12 2.24 9.11
N ARG A 75 6.55 3.30 9.82
CA ARG A 75 5.95 3.69 11.10
C ARG A 75 4.50 4.15 10.94
N ASN A 76 4.22 4.91 9.88
CA ASN A 76 2.87 5.38 9.58
C ASN A 76 1.95 4.22 9.19
N LEU A 77 2.43 3.28 8.36
CA LEU A 77 1.70 2.05 8.02
C LEU A 77 1.42 1.20 9.26
N ALA A 78 2.40 1.02 10.14
CA ALA A 78 2.24 0.24 11.37
C ALA A 78 1.26 0.87 12.37
N ALA A 79 1.04 2.18 12.30
CA ALA A 79 0.12 2.91 13.17
C ALA A 79 -1.33 2.94 12.63
N ASP A 80 -1.57 2.51 11.39
CA ASP A 80 -2.89 2.54 10.78
C ASP A 80 -3.72 1.30 11.14
N ALA A 81 -4.84 1.52 11.83
CA ALA A 81 -5.70 0.44 12.30
C ALA A 81 -6.40 -0.30 11.14
N HIS A 82 -6.76 0.39 10.06
CA HIS A 82 -7.42 -0.24 8.92
C HIS A 82 -6.48 -1.17 8.17
N LEU A 83 -5.22 -0.77 7.98
CA LEU A 83 -4.20 -1.63 7.41
C LEU A 83 -3.92 -2.83 8.32
N ALA A 84 -3.86 -2.64 9.65
CA ALA A 84 -3.71 -3.74 10.58
C ALA A 84 -4.84 -4.78 10.44
N GLU A 85 -6.09 -4.35 10.29
CA GLU A 85 -7.24 -5.24 10.03
C GLU A 85 -7.05 -6.04 8.73
N ILE A 86 -6.66 -5.39 7.64
CA ILE A 86 -6.39 -6.05 6.35
C ILE A 86 -5.28 -7.09 6.50
N LEU A 87 -4.16 -6.75 7.14
CA LEU A 87 -3.02 -7.67 7.31
C LEU A 87 -3.36 -8.88 8.18
N GLN A 88 -4.21 -8.71 9.21
CA GLN A 88 -4.72 -9.84 9.99
C GLN A 88 -5.63 -10.74 9.15
N ASP A 89 -6.55 -10.18 8.35
CA ASP A 89 -7.37 -10.97 7.43
C ASP A 89 -6.51 -11.77 6.44
N MET A 90 -5.52 -11.10 5.82
CA MET A 90 -4.55 -11.74 4.93
C MET A 90 -3.84 -12.92 5.59
N LYS A 91 -3.35 -12.75 6.82
CA LYS A 91 -2.69 -13.81 7.59
C LYS A 91 -3.63 -14.96 7.91
N THR A 92 -4.87 -14.69 8.30
CA THR A 92 -5.86 -15.76 8.60
C THR A 92 -6.25 -16.57 7.37
N ARG A 93 -6.13 -15.98 6.18
CA ARG A 93 -6.48 -16.61 4.89
C ARG A 93 -5.26 -17.15 4.15
N ASP A 94 -4.10 -17.20 4.79
CA ASP A 94 -2.82 -17.67 4.21
C ASP A 94 -2.47 -16.98 2.88
N ARG A 95 -2.66 -15.66 2.85
CA ARG A 95 -2.37 -14.81 1.68
C ARG A 95 -1.00 -14.16 1.79
N ILE A 96 -0.48 -13.69 0.66
CA ILE A 96 0.88 -13.12 0.56
C ILE A 96 0.92 -11.71 1.15
N ILE A 97 1.88 -11.44 2.02
CA ILE A 97 2.20 -10.11 2.58
C ILE A 97 3.68 -9.83 2.32
#